data_AF-A0A7H8HY11-F1
#
_entry.id   AF-A0A7H8HY11-F1
#
_cell.length_a   1.000
_cell.length_b   1.000
_cell.length_c   1.000
_cell.angle_alpha   90.00
_cell.angle_beta   90.00
_cell.angle_gamma   90.00
#
_symmetry.space_group_name_H-M   'P 1'
#
loop_
_entity.id
_entity.type
_entity.pdbx_description
1 polymer ?
#
loop_
_entity_poly.entity_id
_entity_poly.type
_entity_poly.pdbx_seq_one_letter_code
_entity_poly.pdbx_strand_id
1 'polypeptide(L)'
;MHSAVLVMSAAAVLSCSACGSDTPPDPGRHADPAALAWVDKVCTGVAAGSAKLSQPPAVDDADPVKTRDAMVDFLGRLGSALDDMAGGLRTAGVPPVPDGQSVVDKATGNLTETKTKLAETKTRMEQAKVTDQASLRQVIAEADATMGKLADPEGPIKDLKANPELGLAFSESATCKRVYGTGA
;
A
#
# COMPACT_ATOMS: atom_id res chain seq x y z
N MET A 1 39.30 30.44 -68.82
CA MET A 1 40.46 30.63 -67.93
C MET A 1 40.01 30.25 -66.52
N HIS A 2 40.58 29.15 -65.99
CA HIS A 2 40.91 28.81 -64.58
C HIS A 2 40.21 29.61 -63.45
N SER A 3 39.71 29.12 -62.32
CA SER A 3 39.69 27.85 -61.57
C SER A 3 38.69 28.02 -60.39
N ALA A 4 37.84 27.03 -60.06
CA ALA A 4 37.85 26.18 -58.85
C ALA A 4 37.60 26.84 -57.46
N VAL A 5 36.64 26.29 -56.68
CA VAL A 5 36.84 25.59 -55.38
C VAL A 5 35.49 25.45 -54.61
N LEU A 6 35.18 24.21 -54.20
CA LEU A 6 34.10 23.79 -53.30
C LEU A 6 34.27 24.39 -51.89
N VAL A 7 33.15 24.75 -51.23
CA VAL A 7 33.04 24.68 -49.77
C VAL A 7 31.70 24.06 -49.39
N MET A 8 31.79 22.91 -48.74
CA MET A 8 30.72 22.10 -48.20
C MET A 8 30.66 22.41 -46.70
N SER A 9 29.65 23.14 -46.24
CA SER A 9 29.49 23.50 -44.82
C SER A 9 28.37 22.68 -44.21
N ALA A 10 28.75 21.71 -43.38
CA ALA A 10 27.85 20.92 -42.55
C ALA A 10 27.25 21.78 -41.43
N ALA A 11 25.92 21.89 -41.40
CA ALA A 11 25.20 22.48 -40.28
C ALA A 11 24.89 21.38 -39.25
N ALA A 12 25.70 21.29 -38.20
CA ALA A 12 25.39 20.51 -37.01
C ALA A 12 24.78 21.46 -35.96
N VAL A 13 23.45 21.46 -35.85
CA VAL A 13 22.74 22.16 -34.79
C VAL A 13 22.69 21.22 -33.58
N LEU A 14 23.58 21.41 -32.60
CA LEU A 14 23.47 20.77 -31.29
C LEU A 14 22.50 21.57 -30.42
N SER A 15 21.25 21.11 -30.37
CA SER A 15 20.28 21.55 -29.38
C SER A 15 20.42 20.68 -28.12
N CYS A 16 21.13 21.16 -27.10
CA CYS A 16 21.05 20.61 -25.76
C CYS A 16 19.78 21.14 -25.08
N SER A 17 18.64 20.52 -25.37
CA SER A 17 17.43 20.68 -24.56
C SER A 17 17.53 19.78 -23.32
N ALA A 18 17.59 20.42 -22.16
CA ALA A 18 17.49 19.83 -20.85
C ALA A 18 16.22 18.95 -20.75
N CYS A 19 16.39 17.66 -20.47
CA CYS A 19 15.27 16.76 -20.13
C CYS A 19 14.89 16.99 -18.66
N GLY A 20 14.10 18.03 -18.41
CA GLY A 20 13.21 18.12 -17.26
C GLY A 20 11.80 17.89 -17.78
N SER A 21 11.33 16.64 -17.75
CA SER A 21 10.07 16.25 -18.40
C SER A 21 8.87 16.56 -17.50
N ASP A 22 8.48 17.83 -17.41
CA ASP A 22 7.09 18.22 -17.11
C ASP A 22 6.25 17.99 -18.37
N THR A 23 5.93 16.72 -18.66
CA THR A 23 5.06 16.36 -19.78
C THR A 23 3.61 16.40 -19.29
N PRO A 24 2.70 17.12 -19.97
CA PRO A 24 1.27 17.08 -19.66
C PRO A 24 0.74 15.64 -19.72
N PRO A 25 -0.30 15.27 -18.94
CA PRO A 25 -0.90 13.94 -19.03
C PRO A 25 -1.38 13.66 -20.46
N ASP A 26 -0.80 12.64 -21.10
CA ASP A 26 -1.26 12.14 -22.40
C ASP A 26 -2.51 11.28 -22.17
N PRO A 27 -3.68 11.67 -22.71
CA PRO A 27 -4.94 10.93 -22.52
C PRO A 27 -4.94 9.52 -23.15
N GLY A 28 -3.89 9.12 -23.88
CA GLY A 28 -3.66 7.76 -24.37
C GLY A 28 -2.55 6.99 -23.63
N ARG A 29 -1.97 7.53 -22.55
CA ARG A 29 -0.89 6.87 -21.82
C ARG A 29 -1.43 5.66 -21.05
N HIS A 30 -0.88 4.49 -21.36
CA HIS A 30 -1.12 3.24 -20.64
C HIS A 30 0.01 2.91 -19.67
N ALA A 31 -0.29 2.07 -18.69
CA ALA A 31 0.72 1.54 -17.80
C ALA A 31 1.75 0.71 -18.58
N ASP A 32 3.00 0.79 -18.16
CA ASP A 32 4.00 -0.15 -18.64
C ASP A 32 3.57 -1.60 -18.28
N PRO A 33 3.64 -2.56 -19.23
CA PRO A 33 3.18 -3.92 -18.97
C PRO A 33 3.89 -4.62 -17.80
N ALA A 34 5.16 -4.31 -17.54
CA ALA A 34 5.90 -4.90 -16.43
C ALA A 34 5.48 -4.26 -15.09
N ALA A 35 5.22 -2.96 -15.07
CA ALA A 35 4.64 -2.29 -13.90
C ALA A 35 3.23 -2.82 -13.60
N LEU A 36 2.40 -3.02 -14.62
CA LEU A 36 1.07 -3.62 -14.49
C LEU A 36 1.13 -5.05 -13.92
N ALA A 37 2.01 -5.89 -14.47
CA ALA A 37 2.21 -7.25 -13.97
C ALA A 37 2.70 -7.28 -12.51
N TRP A 38 3.57 -6.34 -12.13
CA TRP A 38 4.02 -6.20 -10.75
C TRP A 38 2.86 -5.83 -9.81
N VAL A 39 2.04 -4.86 -10.21
CA VAL A 39 0.86 -4.42 -9.46
C VAL A 39 -0.17 -5.55 -9.32
N ASP A 40 -0.42 -6.33 -10.37
CA ASP A 40 -1.30 -7.51 -10.32
C ASP A 40 -0.80 -8.56 -9.30
N LYS A 41 0.51 -8.79 -9.24
CA LYS A 41 1.12 -9.68 -8.25
C LYS A 41 0.88 -9.18 -6.81
N VAL A 42 1.07 -7.88 -6.58
CA VAL A 42 0.80 -7.25 -5.27
C VAL A 42 -0.67 -7.39 -4.87
N CYS A 43 -1.59 -7.04 -5.76
CA CYS A 43 -3.02 -7.10 -5.48
C CYS A 43 -3.54 -8.53 -5.29
N THR A 44 -2.97 -9.52 -5.98
CA THR A 44 -3.26 -10.94 -5.72
C THR A 44 -2.85 -11.35 -4.31
N GLY A 45 -1.67 -10.93 -3.86
CA GLY A 45 -1.20 -11.17 -2.49
C GLY A 45 -2.12 -10.53 -1.44
N VAL A 46 -2.56 -9.29 -1.69
CA VAL A 46 -3.50 -8.60 -0.80
C VAL A 46 -4.86 -9.29 -0.77
N ALA A 47 -5.43 -9.71 -1.90
CA ALA A 47 -6.71 -10.42 -1.93
C ALA A 47 -6.72 -11.65 -1.02
N ALA A 48 -5.63 -12.43 -1.04
CA ALA A 48 -5.47 -13.61 -0.20
C ALA A 48 -5.37 -13.26 1.30
N GLY A 49 -4.72 -12.14 1.64
CA GLY A 49 -4.64 -11.62 3.01
C GLY A 49 -5.98 -11.07 3.51
N SER A 50 -6.66 -10.27 2.70
CA SER A 50 -7.95 -9.64 3.02
C SER A 50 -9.04 -10.67 3.32
N ALA A 51 -9.06 -11.81 2.61
CA ALA A 51 -10.00 -12.89 2.91
C ALA A 51 -9.84 -13.40 4.36
N LYS A 52 -8.60 -13.54 4.85
CA LYS A 52 -8.32 -13.95 6.24
C LYS A 52 -8.72 -12.89 7.27
N LEU A 53 -8.68 -11.61 6.89
CA LEU A 53 -9.00 -10.47 7.77
C LEU A 53 -10.48 -10.12 7.83
N SER A 54 -11.26 -10.54 6.83
CA SER A 54 -12.69 -10.24 6.73
C SER A 54 -13.56 -10.88 7.81
N GLN A 55 -13.00 -11.77 8.63
CA GLN A 55 -13.73 -12.44 9.71
C GLN A 55 -13.73 -11.59 10.99
N PRO A 56 -14.89 -11.00 11.38
CA PRO A 56 -14.98 -10.22 12.60
C PRO A 56 -14.71 -11.08 13.84
N PRO A 57 -14.28 -10.47 14.96
CA PRO A 57 -14.14 -11.19 16.23
C PRO A 57 -15.50 -11.76 16.66
N ALA A 58 -15.47 -12.97 17.22
CA ALA A 58 -16.66 -13.61 17.79
C ALA A 58 -16.97 -13.00 19.16
N VAL A 59 -17.70 -11.89 19.16
CA VAL A 59 -18.11 -11.15 20.37
C VAL A 59 -19.17 -11.93 21.15
N ASP A 60 -19.09 -11.87 22.47
CA ASP A 60 -20.05 -12.46 23.41
C ASP A 60 -20.57 -11.36 24.36
N ASP A 61 -21.73 -10.80 24.06
CA ASP A 61 -22.30 -9.69 24.81
C ASP A 61 -22.62 -10.04 26.27
N ALA A 62 -22.68 -11.32 26.63
CA ALA A 62 -22.90 -11.78 27.99
C ALA A 62 -21.58 -11.93 28.78
N ASP A 63 -20.45 -12.09 28.10
CA ASP A 63 -19.14 -12.33 28.71
C ASP A 63 -18.11 -11.28 28.27
N PRO A 64 -17.86 -10.24 29.10
CA PRO A 64 -16.96 -9.16 28.74
C PRO A 64 -15.50 -9.61 28.65
N VAL A 65 -15.10 -10.65 29.40
CA VAL A 65 -13.74 -11.19 29.34
C VAL A 65 -13.52 -11.93 28.02
N LYS A 66 -14.46 -12.80 27.66
CA LYS A 66 -14.42 -13.53 26.39
C LYS A 66 -14.47 -12.60 25.18
N THR A 67 -15.24 -11.52 25.25
CA THR A 67 -15.25 -10.49 24.20
C THR A 67 -13.89 -9.81 24.08
N ARG A 68 -13.25 -9.43 25.20
CA ARG A 68 -11.89 -8.88 25.17
C ARG A 68 -10.92 -9.85 24.51
N ASP A 69 -10.97 -11.14 24.87
CA ASP A 69 -10.05 -12.16 24.33
C ASP A 69 -10.26 -12.33 22.81
N ALA A 70 -11.51 -12.35 22.33
CA ALA A 70 -11.81 -12.41 20.90
C ALA A 70 -11.28 -11.18 20.12
N MET A 71 -11.31 -9.99 20.73
CA MET A 71 -10.73 -8.77 20.15
C MET A 71 -9.21 -8.84 20.11
N VAL A 72 -8.56 -9.32 21.18
CA VAL A 72 -7.10 -9.54 21.22
C VAL A 72 -6.65 -10.48 20.11
N ASP A 73 -7.37 -11.59 19.92
CA ASP A 73 -7.09 -12.55 18.84
C ASP A 73 -7.25 -11.91 17.47
N PHE A 74 -8.28 -11.08 17.29
CA PHE A 74 -8.49 -10.35 16.04
C PHE A 74 -7.36 -9.35 15.74
N LEU A 75 -6.89 -8.59 16.74
CA LEU A 75 -5.72 -7.72 16.60
C LEU A 75 -4.46 -8.54 16.26
N GLY A 76 -4.33 -9.75 16.80
CA GLY A 76 -3.28 -10.69 16.43
C GLY A 76 -3.32 -11.07 14.94
N ARG A 77 -4.50 -11.46 14.44
CA ARG A 77 -4.70 -11.79 13.01
C ARG A 77 -4.42 -10.60 12.09
N LEU A 78 -4.85 -9.40 12.48
CA LEU A 78 -4.52 -8.15 11.78
C LEU A 78 -3.01 -7.94 11.68
N GLY A 79 -2.27 -8.18 12.77
CA GLY A 79 -0.82 -8.05 12.81
C GLY A 79 -0.11 -9.03 11.87
N SER A 80 -0.58 -10.29 11.82
CA SER A 80 -0.06 -11.29 10.88
C SER A 80 -0.32 -10.91 9.43
N ALA A 81 -1.50 -10.37 9.10
CA ALA A 81 -1.79 -9.99 7.72
C ALA A 81 -0.97 -8.78 7.25
N LEU A 82 -0.70 -7.80 8.12
CA LEU A 82 0.22 -6.70 7.78
C LEU A 82 1.64 -7.21 7.50
N ASP A 83 2.07 -8.25 8.22
CA ASP A 83 3.34 -8.92 7.98
C ASP A 83 3.36 -9.67 6.63
N ASP A 84 2.29 -10.42 6.33
CA ASP A 84 2.08 -11.11 5.05
C ASP A 84 2.11 -10.09 3.89
N MET A 85 1.49 -8.92 4.05
CA MET A 85 1.52 -7.85 3.03
C MET A 85 2.94 -7.30 2.83
N ALA A 86 3.67 -7.03 3.92
CA ALA A 86 5.04 -6.53 3.83
C ALA A 86 5.97 -7.59 3.19
N GLY A 87 5.81 -8.86 3.55
CA GLY A 87 6.50 -9.99 2.91
C GLY A 87 6.14 -10.15 1.44
N GLY A 88 4.87 -9.96 1.09
CA GLY A 88 4.36 -9.97 -0.28
C GLY A 88 5.00 -8.89 -1.15
N LEU A 89 5.12 -7.65 -0.65
CA LEU A 89 5.80 -6.56 -1.34
C LEU A 89 7.29 -6.86 -1.57
N ARG A 90 7.98 -7.37 -0.54
CA ARG A 90 9.40 -7.78 -0.68
C ARG A 90 9.57 -8.90 -1.70
N THR A 91 8.65 -9.88 -1.70
CA THR A 91 8.65 -11.01 -2.64
C THR A 91 8.24 -10.58 -4.05
N ALA A 92 7.45 -9.51 -4.20
CA ALA A 92 7.16 -8.89 -5.49
C ALA A 92 8.43 -8.32 -6.15
N GLY A 93 9.40 -7.91 -5.33
CA GLY A 93 10.65 -7.29 -5.78
C GLY A 93 10.45 -5.82 -6.11
N VAL A 94 11.48 -5.21 -6.70
CA VAL A 94 11.45 -3.80 -7.08
C VAL A 94 10.51 -3.62 -8.28
N PRO A 95 9.51 -2.71 -8.22
CA PRO A 95 8.70 -2.41 -9.38
C PRO A 95 9.57 -1.75 -10.47
N PRO A 96 9.34 -2.06 -11.76
CA PRO A 96 10.12 -1.53 -12.87
C PRO A 96 9.69 -0.10 -13.22
N VAL A 97 9.81 0.81 -12.26
CA VAL A 97 9.49 2.25 -12.37
C VAL A 97 10.61 3.10 -11.76
N PRO A 98 10.72 4.39 -12.11
CA PRO A 98 11.59 5.30 -11.39
C PRO A 98 11.33 5.26 -9.88
N ASP A 99 12.41 5.25 -9.09
CA ASP A 99 12.37 5.21 -7.62
C ASP A 99 11.64 3.99 -7.00
N GLY A 100 11.46 2.91 -7.77
CA GLY A 100 10.66 1.76 -7.37
C GLY A 100 11.08 1.13 -6.02
N GLN A 101 12.38 1.08 -5.73
CA GLN A 101 12.87 0.55 -4.45
C GLN A 101 12.45 1.45 -3.28
N SER A 102 12.60 2.77 -3.43
CA SER A 102 12.22 3.74 -2.39
C SER A 102 10.74 3.66 -2.07
N VAL A 103 9.90 3.47 -3.09
CA VAL A 103 8.45 3.33 -2.95
C VAL A 103 8.08 2.05 -2.18
N VAL A 104 8.73 0.93 -2.47
CA VAL A 104 8.55 -0.33 -1.72
C VAL A 104 9.04 -0.22 -0.28
N ASP A 105 10.20 0.41 -0.05
CA ASP A 105 10.74 0.62 1.29
C ASP A 105 9.81 1.47 2.15
N LYS A 106 9.25 2.54 1.57
CA LYS A 106 8.27 3.39 2.24
C LYS A 106 7.00 2.62 2.60
N ALA A 107 6.43 1.89 1.64
CA ALA A 107 5.22 1.09 1.88
C ALA A 107 5.43 0.00 2.95
N THR A 108 6.57 -0.71 2.89
CA THR A 108 6.89 -1.75 3.88
C THR A 108 7.26 -1.17 5.26
N GLY A 109 7.86 0.02 5.31
CA GLY A 109 8.09 0.77 6.54
C GLY A 109 6.78 1.15 7.24
N ASN A 110 5.83 1.72 6.49
CA ASN A 110 4.52 2.10 7.02
C ASN A 110 3.68 0.90 7.50
N LEU A 111 3.78 -0.24 6.79
CA LEU A 111 3.20 -1.51 7.25
C LEU A 111 3.80 -1.96 8.59
N THR A 112 5.12 -1.83 8.74
CA THR A 112 5.84 -2.22 9.96
C THR A 112 5.47 -1.30 11.14
N GLU A 113 5.34 0.00 10.90
CA GLU A 113 4.90 0.96 11.92
C GLU A 113 3.45 0.66 12.36
N THR A 114 2.55 0.41 11.42
CA THR A 114 1.16 0.04 11.71
C THR A 114 1.10 -1.25 12.53
N LYS A 115 1.87 -2.27 12.14
CA LYS A 115 1.98 -3.54 12.89
C LYS A 115 2.45 -3.31 14.32
N THR A 116 3.42 -2.42 14.52
CA THR A 116 3.94 -2.10 15.86
C THR A 116 2.87 -1.47 16.73
N LYS A 117 2.15 -0.45 16.22
CA LYS A 117 1.06 0.20 16.96
C LYS A 117 -0.10 -0.75 17.27
N LEU A 118 -0.38 -1.68 16.36
CA LEU A 118 -1.36 -2.73 16.57
C LEU A 118 -0.93 -3.72 17.67
N ALA A 119 0.34 -4.13 17.69
CA ALA A 119 0.89 -5.00 18.73
C ALA A 119 0.88 -4.34 20.11
N GLU A 120 1.16 -3.03 20.19
CA GLU A 120 1.02 -2.25 21.41
C GLU A 120 -0.43 -2.21 21.89
N THR A 121 -1.38 -1.98 20.98
CA THR A 121 -2.83 -1.97 21.28
C THR A 121 -3.29 -3.31 21.80
N LYS A 122 -2.89 -4.40 21.15
CA LYS A 122 -3.14 -5.78 21.59
C LYS A 122 -2.62 -6.02 22.99
N THR A 123 -1.37 -5.63 23.25
CA THR A 123 -0.73 -5.79 24.58
C THR A 123 -1.47 -5.03 25.67
N ARG A 124 -1.90 -3.79 25.40
CA ARG A 124 -2.69 -2.99 26.36
C ARG A 124 -4.04 -3.65 26.65
N MET A 125 -4.72 -4.14 25.63
CA MET A 125 -6.01 -4.83 25.77
C MET A 125 -5.89 -6.16 26.54
N GLU A 126 -4.82 -6.92 26.31
CA GLU A 126 -4.47 -8.13 27.07
C GLU A 126 -4.26 -7.82 28.55
N GLN A 127 -3.56 -6.74 28.86
CA GLN A 127 -3.24 -6.32 30.22
C GLN A 127 -4.40 -5.62 30.94
N ALA A 128 -5.42 -5.18 30.21
CA ALA A 128 -6.53 -4.45 30.79
C ALA A 128 -7.35 -5.34 31.73
N LYS A 129 -7.79 -4.77 32.85
CA LYS A 129 -8.69 -5.45 33.78
C LYS A 129 -10.12 -5.29 33.30
N VAL A 130 -10.69 -6.35 32.74
CA VAL A 130 -12.10 -6.41 32.33
C VAL A 130 -12.85 -7.30 33.32
N THR A 131 -13.84 -6.73 34.01
CA THR A 131 -14.66 -7.44 35.01
C THR A 131 -16.15 -7.32 34.74
N ASP A 132 -16.55 -6.41 33.85
CA ASP A 132 -17.93 -6.09 33.51
C ASP A 132 -17.99 -5.40 32.13
N GLN A 133 -19.20 -5.12 31.67
CA GLN A 133 -19.44 -4.44 30.39
C GLN A 133 -18.91 -3.00 30.36
N ALA A 134 -18.84 -2.30 31.49
CA ALA A 134 -18.37 -0.93 31.54
C ALA A 134 -16.84 -0.85 31.33
N SER A 135 -16.10 -1.70 32.04
CA SER A 135 -14.67 -1.87 31.88
C SER A 135 -14.30 -2.36 30.47
N LEU A 136 -15.08 -3.28 29.89
CA LEU A 136 -14.89 -3.68 28.49
C LEU A 136 -15.03 -2.49 27.52
N ARG A 137 -16.11 -1.71 27.65
CA ARG A 137 -16.36 -0.55 26.77
C ARG A 137 -15.23 0.47 26.83
N GLN A 138 -14.65 0.70 28.01
CA GLN A 138 -13.50 1.58 28.16
C GLN A 138 -12.29 1.05 27.37
N VAL A 139 -11.98 -0.23 27.51
CA VAL A 139 -10.86 -0.87 26.79
C VAL A 139 -11.06 -0.81 25.28
N ILE A 140 -12.28 -1.06 24.80
CA ILE A 140 -12.61 -0.95 23.38
C ILE A 140 -12.45 0.50 22.90
N ALA A 141 -12.96 1.49 23.65
CA ALA A 141 -12.84 2.89 23.26
C ALA A 141 -11.37 3.36 23.15
N GLU A 142 -10.51 2.90 24.06
CA GLU A 142 -9.06 3.18 24.01
C GLU A 142 -8.39 2.53 22.79
N ALA A 143 -8.78 1.29 22.46
CA ALA A 143 -8.31 0.61 21.25
C ALA A 143 -8.81 1.31 19.98
N ASP A 144 -10.08 1.67 19.90
CA ASP A 144 -10.69 2.39 18.77
C ASP A 144 -10.01 3.74 18.53
N ALA A 145 -9.69 4.50 19.58
CA ALA A 145 -8.96 5.75 19.46
C ALA A 145 -7.55 5.56 18.89
N THR A 146 -6.92 4.41 19.14
CA THR A 146 -5.62 4.06 18.55
C THR A 146 -5.79 3.61 17.11
N MET A 147 -6.73 2.70 16.85
CA MET A 147 -7.01 2.16 15.51
C MET A 147 -7.51 3.23 14.53
N GLY A 148 -8.29 4.20 15.00
CA GLY A 148 -8.75 5.33 14.19
C GLY A 148 -7.60 6.20 13.67
N LYS A 149 -6.45 6.25 14.37
CA LYS A 149 -5.23 6.93 13.88
C LYS A 149 -4.47 6.12 12.84
N LEU A 150 -4.76 4.83 12.73
CA LEU A 150 -4.17 3.90 11.75
C LEU A 150 -5.05 3.71 10.53
N ALA A 151 -6.32 4.13 10.60
CA ALA A 151 -7.28 3.99 9.52
C ALA A 151 -6.92 4.93 8.36
N ASP A 152 -6.16 4.41 7.40
CA ASP A 152 -6.04 5.01 6.07
C ASP A 152 -6.90 4.18 5.10
N PRO A 153 -7.93 4.76 4.45
CA PRO A 153 -8.82 4.02 3.55
C PRO A 153 -8.09 3.46 2.34
N GLU A 154 -6.96 4.05 1.93
CA GLU A 154 -6.12 3.51 0.86
C GLU A 154 -5.07 2.52 1.41
N GLY A 155 -4.83 2.49 2.71
CA GLY A 155 -3.88 1.58 3.34
C GLY A 155 -2.48 1.61 2.70
N PRO A 156 -1.76 0.48 2.63
CA PRO A 156 -0.36 0.44 2.18
C PRO A 156 -0.19 0.72 0.68
N ILE A 157 -1.25 0.68 -0.13
CA ILE A 157 -1.14 1.00 -1.57
C ILE A 157 -1.07 2.50 -1.83
N LYS A 158 -1.40 3.35 -0.85
CA LYS A 158 -1.27 4.80 -0.97
C LYS A 158 0.16 5.22 -1.31
N ASP A 159 1.14 4.66 -0.59
CA ASP A 159 2.55 4.96 -0.84
C ASP A 159 3.00 4.46 -2.21
N LEU A 160 2.47 3.31 -2.65
CA LEU A 160 2.76 2.77 -3.98
C LEU A 160 2.14 3.65 -5.08
N LYS A 161 0.90 4.10 -4.91
CA LYS A 161 0.16 4.96 -5.84
C LYS A 161 0.68 6.40 -5.89
N ALA A 162 1.50 6.81 -4.93
CA ALA A 162 2.16 8.12 -4.96
C ALA A 162 3.19 8.23 -6.10
N ASN A 163 3.70 7.10 -6.61
CA ASN A 163 4.45 7.05 -7.85
C ASN A 163 3.47 7.05 -9.04
N PRO A 164 3.56 8.00 -9.99
CA PRO A 164 2.58 8.15 -11.07
C PRO A 164 2.41 6.91 -11.96
N GLU A 165 3.50 6.22 -12.26
CA GLU A 165 3.55 5.02 -13.12
C GLU A 165 2.85 3.85 -12.43
N LEU A 166 3.11 3.66 -11.13
CA LEU A 166 2.37 2.69 -10.32
C LEU A 166 0.92 3.10 -10.13
N GLY A 167 0.64 4.38 -9.88
CA GLY A 167 -0.73 4.91 -9.79
C GLY A 167 -1.56 4.57 -11.03
N LEU A 168 -0.98 4.76 -12.21
CA LEU A 168 -1.58 4.36 -13.48
C LEU A 168 -1.78 2.84 -13.56
N ALA A 169 -0.75 2.04 -13.24
CA ALA A 169 -0.85 0.58 -13.21
C ALA A 169 -1.93 0.04 -12.25
N PHE A 170 -2.05 0.62 -11.05
CA PHE A 170 -3.13 0.32 -10.09
C PHE A 170 -4.50 0.70 -10.67
N SER A 171 -4.61 1.81 -11.38
CA SER A 171 -5.86 2.24 -12.02
C SER A 171 -6.26 1.38 -13.22
N GLU A 172 -5.33 0.71 -13.87
CA GLU A 172 -5.60 -0.16 -15.02
C GLU A 172 -5.80 -1.63 -14.61
N SER A 173 -5.14 -2.10 -13.55
CA SER A 173 -5.24 -3.48 -13.05
C SER A 173 -6.67 -3.89 -12.68
N ALA A 174 -7.19 -4.90 -13.39
CA ALA A 174 -8.47 -5.55 -13.05
C ALA A 174 -8.40 -6.30 -11.71
N THR A 175 -7.23 -6.83 -11.33
CA THR A 175 -7.03 -7.49 -10.04
C THR A 175 -7.17 -6.49 -8.90
N CYS A 176 -6.48 -5.36 -8.98
CA CYS A 176 -6.55 -4.33 -7.95
C CYS A 176 -7.95 -3.71 -7.86
N LYS A 177 -8.64 -3.50 -8.98
CA LYS A 177 -10.04 -3.05 -8.98
C LYS A 177 -10.96 -3.99 -8.22
N ARG A 178 -10.77 -5.31 -8.31
CA ARG A 178 -11.57 -6.27 -7.53
C ARG A 178 -11.27 -6.24 -6.03
N VAL A 179 -10.05 -5.85 -5.65
CA VAL A 179 -9.60 -5.83 -4.26
C VAL A 179 -9.92 -4.51 -3.56
N TYR A 180 -9.71 -3.39 -4.25
CA TYR A 180 -9.76 -2.03 -3.70
C TYR A 180 -10.85 -1.16 -4.31
N GLY A 181 -11.45 -1.56 -5.42
CA GLY A 181 -12.65 -0.91 -5.90
C GLY A 181 -13.72 -1.07 -4.83
N THR A 182 -14.17 0.04 -4.26
CA THR A 182 -15.45 0.09 -3.56
C THR A 182 -16.45 -0.65 -4.44
N GLY A 183 -17.16 -1.62 -3.87
CA GLY A 183 -18.24 -2.29 -4.58
C GLY A 183 -19.09 -1.26 -5.32
N ALA A 184 -19.59 -1.66 -6.48
CA ALA A 184 -20.77 -1.01 -7.04
C ALA A 184 -21.86 -0.85 -5.97
#